data_AF-A0A964XHN2-F1
#
_entry.id   AF-A0A964XHN2-F1
#
_cell.length_a   1.000
_cell.length_b   1.000
_cell.length_c   1.000
_cell.angle_alpha   90.00
_cell.angle_beta   90.00
_cell.angle_gamma   90.00
#
_symmetry.space_group_name_H-M   'P 1'
#
loop_
_entity.id
_entity.type
_entity.pdbx_description
1 polymer ?
#
loop_
_entity_poly.entity_id
_entity_poly.type
_entity_poly.pdbx_seq_one_letter_code
_entity_poly.pdbx_strand_id
1 'polypeptide(L)'
;MHVTIINDCHDENAAARQLTRVGRLFPQASVSLAGVSDYGDLSAAGMLIDVLDAGRGGQGVVLVNVAPRHKGSKKWPNGTPFGYFRFEDTLVVSSVDGLTLSLVKKLGVAGEIHVLDVPTVAPILAHEGVIDEEHAAHLLETQFRSFDFTPFAAAALAHDVELPSEELSLGDVSDAPAAIWWVDNFGNCKTTLLPQDVGFVPGRRITLGDQSLTCYGHLKDVPKGEAAPIEGSSGLPGRRFLEIVVQGGRAEELGFSVGSELE
;
A
#
# COMPACT_ATOMS: atom_id res chain seq x y z
N MET A 1 15.53 -11.80 5.09
CA MET A 1 14.89 -10.73 4.30
C MET A 1 13.56 -11.23 3.77
N HIS A 2 12.53 -10.37 3.75
CA HIS A 2 11.27 -10.62 3.06
C HIS A 2 11.14 -9.69 1.85
N VAL A 3 10.45 -10.14 0.80
CA VAL A 3 10.03 -9.25 -0.29
C VAL A 3 8.53 -9.42 -0.51
N THR A 4 7.78 -8.32 -0.41
CA THR A 4 6.34 -8.35 -0.63
C THR A 4 5.97 -7.49 -1.83
N ILE A 5 5.23 -8.08 -2.76
CA ILE A 5 4.68 -7.40 -3.93
C ILE A 5 3.22 -7.08 -3.63
N ILE A 6 2.83 -5.81 -3.70
CA ILE A 6 1.45 -5.34 -3.59
C ILE A 6 1.07 -4.79 -4.96
N ASN A 7 0.13 -5.42 -5.67
CA ASN A 7 -0.15 -5.05 -7.05
C ASN A 7 -1.61 -5.30 -7.46
N ASP A 8 -2.13 -4.46 -8.35
CA ASP A 8 -3.43 -4.67 -9.03
C ASP A 8 -3.31 -5.65 -10.22
N CYS A 9 -2.09 -5.89 -10.72
CA CYS A 9 -1.80 -6.92 -11.72
C CYS A 9 -1.57 -8.28 -11.05
N HIS A 10 -2.63 -8.95 -10.60
CA HIS A 10 -2.52 -10.14 -9.74
C HIS A 10 -3.17 -11.43 -10.28
N ASP A 11 -3.55 -11.48 -11.57
CA ASP A 11 -3.94 -12.74 -12.20
C ASP A 11 -2.80 -13.78 -12.15
N GLU A 12 -3.11 -15.06 -12.33
CA GLU A 12 -2.12 -16.14 -12.17
C GLU A 12 -0.86 -15.95 -13.04
N ASN A 13 -1.02 -15.45 -14.27
CA ASN A 13 0.10 -15.22 -15.18
C ASN A 13 0.93 -14.01 -14.74
N ALA A 14 0.28 -12.88 -14.42
CA ALA A 14 0.96 -11.70 -13.90
C ALA A 14 1.68 -11.99 -12.58
N ALA A 15 1.05 -12.73 -11.67
CA ALA A 15 1.61 -13.13 -10.39
C ALA A 15 2.82 -14.06 -10.57
N ALA A 16 2.70 -15.12 -11.38
CA ALA A 16 3.80 -16.05 -11.63
C ALA A 16 5.03 -15.34 -12.22
N ARG A 17 4.82 -14.42 -13.17
CA ARG A 17 5.89 -13.61 -13.76
C ARG A 17 6.58 -12.75 -12.70
N GLN A 18 5.82 -11.99 -11.92
CA GLN A 18 6.36 -11.10 -10.89
C GLN A 18 7.12 -11.86 -9.80
N LEU A 19 6.54 -12.95 -9.28
CA LEU A 19 7.19 -13.80 -8.29
C LEU A 19 8.49 -14.39 -8.81
N THR A 20 8.51 -14.86 -10.07
CA THR A 20 9.73 -15.39 -10.69
C THR A 20 10.80 -14.31 -10.85
N ARG A 21 10.42 -13.11 -11.30
CA ARG A 21 11.30 -11.95 -11.47
C ARG A 21 11.95 -11.55 -10.15
N VAL A 22 11.13 -11.35 -9.12
CA VAL A 22 11.59 -10.93 -7.80
C VAL A 22 12.39 -12.04 -7.12
N GLY A 23 11.96 -13.30 -7.24
CA GLY A 23 12.72 -14.45 -6.72
C GLY A 23 14.11 -14.58 -7.34
N ARG A 24 14.27 -14.27 -8.64
CA ARG A 24 15.59 -14.21 -9.28
C ARG A 24 16.45 -13.07 -8.70
N LEU A 25 15.87 -11.88 -8.52
CA LEU A 25 16.59 -10.70 -8.05
C LEU A 25 16.95 -10.77 -6.55
N PHE A 26 16.15 -11.52 -5.77
CA PHE A 26 16.33 -11.72 -4.34
C PHE A 26 16.33 -13.21 -3.99
N PRO A 27 17.38 -13.97 -4.39
CA PRO A 27 17.39 -15.44 -4.33
C PRO A 27 17.33 -16.03 -2.92
N GLN A 28 17.57 -15.22 -1.89
CA GLN A 28 17.53 -15.64 -0.48
C GLN A 28 16.31 -15.08 0.28
N ALA A 29 15.43 -14.35 -0.39
CA ALA A 29 14.27 -13.77 0.25
C ALA A 29 13.04 -14.69 0.16
N SER A 30 12.19 -14.63 1.19
CA SER A 30 10.82 -15.12 1.07
C SER A 30 10.01 -14.09 0.28
N VAL A 31 9.53 -14.47 -0.90
CA VAL A 31 8.77 -13.59 -1.78
C VAL A 31 7.27 -13.89 -1.65
N SER A 32 6.47 -12.87 -1.37
CA SER A 32 5.02 -12.95 -1.28
C SER A 32 4.35 -11.96 -2.23
N LEU A 33 3.13 -12.26 -2.69
CA LEU A 33 2.30 -11.34 -3.45
C LEU A 33 0.97 -11.13 -2.73
N ALA A 34 0.60 -9.87 -2.56
CA ALA A 34 -0.70 -9.42 -2.08
C ALA A 34 -1.42 -8.69 -3.23
N GLY A 35 -2.38 -9.38 -3.84
CA GLY A 35 -3.21 -8.80 -4.89
C GLY A 35 -4.23 -7.83 -4.31
N VAL A 36 -4.40 -6.67 -4.94
CA VAL A 36 -5.51 -5.74 -4.67
C VAL A 36 -6.40 -5.65 -5.91
N SER A 37 -7.64 -5.22 -5.75
CA SER A 37 -8.55 -5.02 -6.89
C SER A 37 -7.96 -4.05 -7.92
N ASP A 38 -8.45 -4.13 -9.16
CA ASP A 38 -8.12 -3.18 -10.22
C ASP A 38 -8.19 -1.72 -9.73
N TYR A 39 -7.09 -1.00 -9.87
CA TYR A 39 -6.96 0.40 -9.41
C TYR A 39 -7.23 0.62 -7.91
N GLY A 40 -7.12 -0.43 -7.08
CA GLY A 40 -7.33 -0.40 -5.62
C GLY A 40 -6.17 0.24 -4.85
N ASP A 41 -5.86 1.49 -5.16
CA ASP A 41 -4.72 2.23 -4.58
C ASP A 41 -4.89 2.49 -3.07
N LEU A 42 -6.11 2.72 -2.60
CA LEU A 42 -6.42 2.80 -1.16
C LEU A 42 -6.20 1.45 -0.46
N SER A 43 -6.60 0.34 -1.08
CA SER A 43 -6.35 -1.00 -0.54
C SER A 43 -4.87 -1.29 -0.47
N ALA A 44 -4.10 -0.89 -1.49
CA ALA A 44 -2.65 -1.02 -1.50
C ALA A 44 -1.98 -0.17 -0.41
N ALA A 45 -2.49 1.03 -0.14
CA ALA A 45 -2.01 1.87 0.95
C ALA A 45 -2.17 1.16 2.30
N GLY A 46 -3.35 0.58 2.57
CA GLY A 46 -3.60 -0.14 3.83
C GLY A 46 -2.77 -1.42 3.94
N MET A 47 -2.67 -2.18 2.85
CA MET A 47 -1.83 -3.38 2.77
C MET A 47 -0.34 -3.06 3.01
N LEU A 48 0.17 -1.94 2.47
CA LEU A 48 1.54 -1.50 2.73
C LEU A 48 1.76 -1.28 4.23
N ILE A 49 0.85 -0.58 4.91
CA ILE A 49 0.97 -0.36 6.35
C ILE A 49 0.97 -1.68 7.14
N ASP A 50 0.07 -2.60 6.81
CA ASP A 50 0.00 -3.90 7.49
C ASP A 50 1.24 -4.76 7.24
N VAL A 51 1.83 -4.70 6.04
CA VAL A 51 3.10 -5.37 5.73
C VAL A 51 4.25 -4.76 6.55
N LEU A 52 4.31 -3.44 6.68
CA LEU A 52 5.33 -2.77 7.51
C LEU A 52 5.18 -3.16 9.00
N ASP A 53 3.95 -3.23 9.54
CA ASP A 53 3.71 -3.70 10.91
C ASP A 53 4.10 -5.19 11.08
N ALA A 54 3.77 -6.03 10.11
CA ALA A 54 4.11 -7.45 10.13
C ALA A 54 5.63 -7.69 10.05
N GLY A 55 6.35 -6.84 9.31
CA GLY A 55 7.80 -6.88 9.19
C GLY A 55 8.55 -6.59 10.49
N ARG A 56 7.93 -5.85 11.42
CA ARG A 56 8.48 -5.50 12.75
C ARG A 56 9.93 -4.97 12.68
N GLY A 57 10.21 -4.14 11.68
CA GLY A 57 11.54 -3.56 11.45
C GLY A 57 12.59 -4.51 10.92
N GLY A 58 12.22 -5.75 10.57
CA GLY A 58 13.14 -6.67 9.92
C GLY A 58 13.50 -6.22 8.51
N GLN A 59 14.69 -6.64 8.05
CA GLN A 59 15.16 -6.36 6.70
C GLN A 59 14.15 -6.82 5.63
N GLY A 60 13.73 -5.88 4.78
CA GLY A 60 12.64 -6.11 3.83
C GLY A 60 12.71 -5.24 2.58
N VAL A 61 11.98 -5.68 1.55
CA VAL A 61 11.66 -4.86 0.37
C VAL A 61 10.15 -4.98 0.12
N VAL A 62 9.46 -3.86 -0.04
CA VAL A 62 8.05 -3.85 -0.45
C VAL A 62 7.93 -3.14 -1.79
N LEU A 63 7.42 -3.85 -2.79
CA LEU A 63 7.12 -3.32 -4.12
C LEU A 63 5.63 -3.04 -4.19
N VAL A 64 5.23 -1.77 -4.21
CA VAL A 64 3.83 -1.38 -4.25
C VAL A 64 3.52 -0.74 -5.59
N ASN A 65 2.72 -1.39 -6.41
CA ASN A 65 2.33 -0.82 -7.69
C ASN A 65 0.82 -0.89 -7.85
N VAL A 66 0.19 0.26 -7.73
CA VAL A 66 -1.14 0.50 -8.26
C VAL A 66 -1.07 1.79 -9.05
N ALA A 67 -1.42 1.74 -10.33
CA ALA A 67 -1.36 2.90 -11.22
C ALA A 67 -2.79 3.29 -11.62
N PRO A 68 -3.54 3.95 -10.72
CA PRO A 68 -4.93 4.33 -10.98
C PRO A 68 -4.99 5.23 -12.22
N ARG A 69 -5.80 4.84 -13.20
CA ARG A 69 -5.99 5.62 -14.44
C ARG A 69 -7.13 6.65 -14.33
N HIS A 70 -7.53 7.00 -13.11
CA HIS A 70 -8.62 7.94 -12.84
C HIS A 70 -8.32 9.35 -13.34
N LYS A 71 -9.34 10.22 -13.33
CA LYS A 71 -9.31 11.60 -13.86
C LYS A 71 -8.07 12.36 -13.36
N GLY A 72 -7.05 12.48 -14.21
CA GLY A 72 -5.75 13.05 -13.82
C GLY A 72 -4.54 12.35 -14.42
N SER A 73 -4.72 11.17 -15.03
CA SER A 73 -3.69 10.32 -15.67
C SER A 73 -2.81 10.97 -16.76
N LYS A 74 -3.01 12.26 -17.06
CA LYS A 74 -2.13 13.08 -17.93
C LYS A 74 -1.17 13.99 -17.17
N LYS A 75 -1.13 13.94 -15.83
CA LYS A 75 -0.20 14.74 -15.01
C LYS A 75 1.27 14.46 -15.38
N TRP A 76 1.57 13.22 -15.75
CA TRP A 76 2.93 12.75 -16.00
C TRP A 76 3.12 12.37 -17.48
N PRO A 77 4.18 12.87 -18.16
CA PRO A 77 4.43 12.57 -19.58
C PRO A 77 4.52 11.08 -19.88
N ASN A 78 5.07 10.29 -18.95
CA ASN A 78 5.34 8.86 -19.10
C ASN A 78 4.50 7.99 -18.14
N GLY A 79 3.32 8.46 -17.74
CA GLY A 79 2.47 7.79 -16.74
C GLY A 79 3.01 7.93 -15.31
N THR A 80 2.27 7.39 -14.32
CA THR A 80 2.60 7.52 -12.88
C THR A 80 4.07 7.17 -12.60
N PRO A 81 4.84 8.06 -11.94
CA PRO A 81 6.22 7.77 -11.60
C PRO A 81 6.30 6.79 -10.42
N PHE A 82 7.49 6.25 -10.22
CA PHE A 82 7.83 5.43 -9.05
C PHE A 82 8.70 6.24 -8.12
N GLY A 83 8.61 5.96 -6.84
CA GLY A 83 9.50 6.54 -5.84
C GLY A 83 9.82 5.53 -4.77
N TYR A 84 10.80 5.86 -3.94
CA TYR A 84 11.20 5.01 -2.85
C TYR A 84 11.41 5.79 -1.56
N PHE A 85 11.32 5.06 -0.45
CA PHE A 85 11.70 5.51 0.88
C PHE A 85 12.09 4.29 1.72
N ARG A 86 12.69 4.54 2.88
CA ARG A 86 12.98 3.49 3.88
C ARG A 86 12.14 3.71 5.13
N PHE A 87 11.61 2.62 5.66
CA PHE A 87 10.99 2.57 6.98
C PHE A 87 11.72 1.51 7.79
N GLU A 88 12.49 1.96 8.79
CA GLU A 88 13.44 1.08 9.51
C GLU A 88 14.34 0.34 8.49
N ASP A 89 14.51 -0.99 8.61
CA ASP A 89 15.31 -1.78 7.67
C ASP A 89 14.53 -2.24 6.42
N THR A 90 13.34 -1.70 6.17
CA THR A 90 12.51 -2.04 5.00
C THR A 90 12.57 -0.95 3.94
N LEU A 91 13.03 -1.31 2.74
CA LEU A 91 12.94 -0.48 1.54
C LEU A 91 11.53 -0.58 0.95
N VAL A 92 10.89 0.53 0.67
CA VAL A 92 9.63 0.58 -0.08
C VAL A 92 9.88 1.24 -1.43
N VAL A 93 9.48 0.58 -2.52
CA VAL A 93 9.45 1.16 -3.86
C VAL A 93 8.01 1.13 -4.35
N SER A 94 7.43 2.30 -4.58
CA SER A 94 6.00 2.47 -4.79
C SER A 94 5.67 3.31 -6.03
N SER A 95 4.51 3.10 -6.65
CA SER A 95 3.87 4.16 -7.42
C SER A 95 3.54 5.35 -6.49
N VAL A 96 3.73 6.58 -6.96
CA VAL A 96 3.61 7.78 -6.10
C VAL A 96 2.30 8.55 -6.26
N ASP A 97 1.55 8.30 -7.34
CA ASP A 97 0.30 9.00 -7.64
C ASP A 97 -0.91 8.25 -7.05
N GLY A 98 -2.05 8.94 -6.93
CA GLY A 98 -3.26 8.39 -6.32
C GLY A 98 -3.19 8.32 -4.80
N LEU A 99 -3.77 7.27 -4.22
CA LEU A 99 -3.87 7.05 -2.78
C LEU A 99 -2.86 6.06 -2.22
N THR A 100 -2.00 5.45 -3.05
CA THR A 100 -1.04 4.40 -2.63
C THR A 100 -0.18 4.80 -1.43
N LEU A 101 0.25 6.07 -1.37
CA LEU A 101 1.08 6.60 -0.28
C LEU A 101 0.29 7.43 0.75
N SER A 102 -1.04 7.49 0.64
CA SER A 102 -1.89 8.33 1.50
C SER A 102 -1.83 7.95 2.98
N LEU A 103 -1.73 6.65 3.29
CA LEU A 103 -1.58 6.17 4.66
C LEU A 103 -0.14 6.26 5.18
N VAL A 104 0.86 6.25 4.29
CA VAL A 104 2.26 6.59 4.61
C VAL A 104 2.32 8.03 5.12
N LYS A 105 1.66 8.96 4.42
CA LYS A 105 1.51 10.36 4.84
C LYS A 105 0.76 10.46 6.17
N LYS A 106 -0.45 9.89 6.27
CA LYS A 106 -1.30 9.97 7.47
C LYS A 106 -0.59 9.49 8.73
N LEU A 107 0.19 8.41 8.61
CA LEU A 107 0.92 7.82 9.72
C LEU A 107 2.36 8.34 9.84
N GLY A 108 2.78 9.33 9.06
CA GLY A 108 4.15 9.87 9.12
C GLY A 108 5.23 8.78 9.04
N VAL A 109 5.04 7.81 8.14
CA VAL A 109 5.92 6.63 8.00
C VAL A 109 7.23 7.01 7.31
N ALA A 110 7.19 7.98 6.40
CA ALA A 110 8.37 8.53 5.74
C ALA A 110 8.52 10.01 6.10
N GLY A 111 9.70 10.59 5.87
CA GLY A 111 9.89 12.04 5.87
C GLY A 111 9.71 12.63 4.47
N GLU A 112 10.24 11.94 3.48
CA GLU A 112 10.25 12.30 2.06
C GLU A 112 10.17 11.05 1.19
N ILE A 113 9.84 11.24 -0.09
CA ILE A 113 9.82 10.19 -1.11
C ILE A 113 10.80 10.58 -2.21
N HIS A 114 11.71 9.68 -2.56
CA HIS A 114 12.66 9.90 -3.65
C HIS A 114 12.06 9.38 -4.96
N VAL A 115 11.59 10.29 -5.81
CA VAL A 115 10.93 9.96 -7.09
C VAL A 115 11.97 9.66 -8.15
N LEU A 116 11.85 8.49 -8.76
CA LEU A 116 12.72 7.98 -9.82
C LEU A 116 12.18 8.36 -11.19
N ASP A 117 13.08 8.83 -12.05
CA ASP A 117 12.80 9.05 -13.46
C ASP A 117 13.39 7.90 -14.31
N VAL A 118 12.53 7.17 -15.03
CA VAL A 118 12.95 5.95 -15.74
C VAL A 118 14.05 6.22 -16.80
N PRO A 119 13.94 7.25 -17.66
CA PRO A 119 15.00 7.62 -18.60
C PRO A 119 16.38 7.88 -17.98
N THR A 120 16.44 8.48 -16.80
CA THR A 120 17.71 8.75 -16.10
C THR A 120 18.24 7.54 -15.32
N VAL A 121 17.34 6.71 -14.77
CA VAL A 121 17.71 5.51 -13.99
C VAL A 121 18.14 4.34 -14.88
N ALA A 122 17.51 4.13 -16.04
CA ALA A 122 17.75 2.96 -16.89
C ALA A 122 19.24 2.77 -17.30
N PRO A 123 19.97 3.82 -17.73
CA PRO A 123 21.40 3.68 -18.05
C PRO A 123 22.26 3.28 -16.84
N ILE A 124 21.89 3.71 -15.64
CA ILE A 124 22.62 3.38 -14.41
C ILE A 124 22.39 1.91 -14.04
N LEU A 125 21.15 1.42 -14.17
CA LEU A 125 20.87 -0.01 -13.97
C LEU A 125 21.66 -0.90 -14.95
N ALA A 126 21.85 -0.45 -16.20
CA ALA A 126 22.68 -1.15 -17.18
C ALA A 126 24.17 -1.10 -16.80
N HIS A 127 24.68 0.08 -16.42
CA HIS A 127 26.05 0.26 -15.98
C HIS A 127 26.41 -0.62 -14.77
N GLU A 128 25.51 -0.73 -13.79
CA GLU A 128 25.67 -1.58 -12.61
C GLU A 128 25.43 -3.07 -12.90
N GLY A 129 25.12 -3.45 -14.15
CA GLY A 129 24.89 -4.84 -14.55
C GLY A 129 23.63 -5.46 -13.96
N VAL A 130 22.70 -4.64 -13.45
CA VAL A 130 21.41 -5.08 -12.92
C VAL A 130 20.49 -5.53 -14.08
N ILE A 131 20.60 -4.84 -15.21
CA ILE A 131 19.97 -5.16 -16.49
C ILE A 131 21.01 -5.05 -17.63
N ASP A 132 20.66 -5.49 -18.83
CA ASP A 132 21.47 -5.25 -20.04
C ASP A 132 21.00 -3.99 -20.80
N GLU A 133 21.77 -3.57 -21.80
CA GLU A 133 21.49 -2.39 -22.63
C GLU A 133 20.18 -2.53 -23.42
N GLU A 134 19.81 -3.76 -23.83
CA GLU A 134 18.57 -4.02 -24.56
C GLU A 134 17.35 -3.81 -23.65
N HIS A 135 17.42 -4.31 -22.41
CA HIS A 135 16.40 -4.09 -21.40
C HIS A 135 16.33 -2.60 -21.04
N ALA A 136 17.47 -1.92 -20.87
CA ALA A 136 17.48 -0.47 -20.59
C ALA A 136 16.77 0.34 -21.69
N ALA A 137 16.95 -0.01 -22.96
CA ALA A 137 16.20 0.60 -24.06
C ALA A 137 14.70 0.27 -23.98
N HIS A 138 14.34 -0.99 -23.69
CA HIS A 138 12.93 -1.43 -23.54
C HIS A 138 12.19 -0.70 -22.41
N LEU A 139 12.88 -0.30 -21.34
CA LEU A 139 12.28 0.45 -20.23
C LEU A 139 11.64 1.77 -20.65
N LEU A 140 12.14 2.38 -21.72
CA LEU A 140 11.65 3.66 -22.22
C LEU A 140 10.31 3.53 -22.96
N GLU A 141 9.97 2.32 -23.40
CA GLU A 141 8.81 2.05 -24.26
C GLU A 141 7.75 1.19 -23.56
N THR A 142 8.15 0.41 -22.56
CA THR A 142 7.25 -0.53 -21.88
C THR A 142 6.10 0.15 -21.16
N GLN A 143 4.92 -0.47 -21.27
CA GLN A 143 3.74 -0.10 -20.51
C GLN A 143 3.62 -0.88 -19.19
N PHE A 144 4.43 -1.93 -18.99
CA PHE A 144 4.38 -2.79 -17.80
C PHE A 144 5.53 -2.49 -16.84
N ARG A 145 5.68 -1.20 -16.49
CA ARG A 145 6.81 -0.70 -15.69
C ARG A 145 6.91 -1.34 -14.29
N SER A 146 5.81 -1.80 -13.72
CA SER A 146 5.83 -2.54 -12.46
C SER A 146 6.50 -3.90 -12.50
N PHE A 147 6.62 -4.48 -13.70
CA PHE A 147 7.34 -5.73 -13.94
C PHE A 147 8.73 -5.51 -14.52
N ASP A 148 8.85 -4.53 -15.42
CA ASP A 148 10.07 -4.30 -16.19
C ASP A 148 11.04 -3.35 -15.49
N PHE A 149 10.57 -2.39 -14.67
CA PHE A 149 11.38 -1.37 -14.00
C PHE A 149 11.48 -1.58 -12.48
N THR A 150 10.34 -1.57 -11.77
CA THR A 150 10.28 -1.51 -10.30
C THR A 150 11.12 -2.59 -9.59
N PRO A 151 11.10 -3.87 -10.01
CA PRO A 151 11.89 -4.91 -9.33
C PRO A 151 13.40 -4.67 -9.44
N PHE A 152 13.87 -4.16 -10.57
CA PHE A 152 15.30 -3.91 -10.81
C PHE A 152 15.78 -2.66 -10.08
N ALA A 153 14.97 -1.59 -10.09
CA ALA A 153 15.25 -0.41 -9.26
C ALA A 153 15.33 -0.78 -7.78
N ALA A 154 14.40 -1.60 -7.28
CA ALA A 154 14.43 -2.08 -5.91
C ALA A 154 15.64 -2.97 -5.61
N ALA A 155 16.04 -3.84 -6.54
CA ALA A 155 17.23 -4.67 -6.38
C ALA A 155 18.50 -3.80 -6.30
N ALA A 156 18.63 -2.79 -7.16
CA ALA A 156 19.75 -1.84 -7.12
C ALA A 156 19.79 -1.09 -5.77
N LEU A 157 18.68 -0.48 -5.37
CA LEU A 157 18.56 0.27 -4.10
C LEU A 157 18.81 -0.61 -2.87
N ALA A 158 18.41 -1.88 -2.90
CA ALA A 158 18.65 -2.83 -1.82
C ALA A 158 20.12 -3.25 -1.70
N HIS A 159 20.92 -3.06 -2.76
CA HIS A 159 22.38 -3.24 -2.77
C HIS A 159 23.13 -1.91 -2.70
N ASP A 160 22.47 -0.87 -2.17
CA ASP A 160 23.05 0.46 -1.93
C ASP A 160 23.58 1.16 -3.20
N VAL A 161 23.03 0.81 -4.37
CA VAL A 161 23.24 1.58 -5.61
C VAL A 161 22.47 2.89 -5.51
N GLU A 162 23.17 4.01 -5.69
CA GLU A 162 22.55 5.33 -5.77
C GLU A 162 21.85 5.50 -7.12
N LEU A 163 20.53 5.72 -7.08
CA LEU A 163 19.74 6.02 -8.26
C LEU A 163 19.34 7.52 -8.26
N PRO A 164 19.41 8.21 -9.40
CA PRO A 164 19.02 9.60 -9.51
C PRO A 164 17.53 9.74 -9.17
N SER A 165 17.23 10.71 -8.32
CA SER A 165 15.88 10.94 -7.83
C SER A 165 15.65 12.40 -7.50
N GLU A 166 14.39 12.82 -7.54
CA GLU A 166 13.92 14.10 -7.03
C GLU A 166 13.13 13.88 -5.73
N GLU A 167 13.35 14.75 -4.74
CA GLU A 167 12.58 14.70 -3.50
C GLU A 167 11.14 15.18 -3.73
N LEU A 168 10.19 14.35 -3.32
CA LEU A 168 8.77 14.67 -3.23
C LEU A 168 8.39 14.79 -1.74
N SER A 169 7.87 15.97 -1.39
CA SER A 169 7.34 16.21 -0.05
C SER A 169 6.10 15.35 0.19
N LEU A 170 5.96 14.80 1.41
CA LEU A 170 4.71 14.16 1.81
C LEU A 170 3.51 15.11 1.78
N GLY A 171 3.74 16.43 1.81
CA GLY A 171 2.68 17.42 1.60
C GLY A 171 2.02 17.32 0.22
N ASP A 172 2.75 16.85 -0.79
CA ASP A 172 2.28 16.69 -2.17
C ASP A 172 1.58 15.33 -2.41
N VAL A 173 1.64 14.42 -1.44
CA VAL A 173 0.89 13.16 -1.45
C VAL A 173 -0.56 13.42 -1.02
N SER A 174 -1.52 12.80 -1.70
CA SER A 174 -2.95 12.90 -1.39
C SER A 174 -3.25 12.42 0.03
N ASP A 175 -4.16 13.10 0.73
CA ASP A 175 -4.65 12.64 2.04
C ASP A 175 -5.53 11.39 1.88
N ALA A 176 -5.45 10.49 2.86
CA ALA A 176 -6.32 9.32 2.88
C ALA A 176 -7.75 9.76 3.25
N PRO A 177 -8.77 9.42 2.44
CA PRO A 177 -10.15 9.74 2.77
C PRO A 177 -10.58 8.95 4.02
N ALA A 178 -11.56 9.45 4.76
CA ALA A 178 -12.27 8.67 5.79
C ALA A 178 -13.12 7.59 5.11
N ALA A 179 -12.58 6.39 4.96
CA ALA A 179 -13.19 5.36 4.11
C ALA A 179 -12.86 3.94 4.59
N ILE A 180 -13.58 2.95 4.04
CA ILE A 180 -13.20 1.54 4.11
C ILE A 180 -12.08 1.26 3.11
N TRP A 181 -10.93 0.81 3.57
CA TRP A 181 -9.84 0.40 2.67
C TRP A 181 -9.80 -1.11 2.44
N TRP A 182 -10.43 -1.91 3.29
CA TRP A 182 -10.48 -3.37 3.12
C TRP A 182 -11.69 -4.00 3.78
N VAL A 183 -12.14 -5.10 3.19
CA VAL A 183 -13.12 -6.00 3.80
C VAL A 183 -12.47 -7.37 3.95
N ASP A 184 -12.33 -7.85 5.18
CA ASP A 184 -11.68 -9.12 5.44
C ASP A 184 -12.56 -10.32 5.09
N ASN A 185 -11.99 -11.52 5.16
CA ASN A 185 -12.71 -12.77 4.85
C ASN A 185 -13.90 -13.04 5.79
N PHE A 186 -13.92 -12.43 6.97
CA PHE A 186 -15.03 -12.51 7.92
C PHE A 186 -16.10 -11.43 7.66
N GLY A 187 -15.85 -10.51 6.73
CA GLY A 187 -16.74 -9.41 6.39
C GLY A 187 -16.59 -8.21 7.33
N ASN A 188 -15.52 -8.12 8.11
CA ASN A 188 -15.21 -6.91 8.88
C ASN A 188 -14.68 -5.83 7.94
N CYS A 189 -15.11 -4.59 8.14
CA CYS A 189 -14.72 -3.48 7.29
C CYS A 189 -13.62 -2.65 7.99
N LYS A 190 -12.40 -2.72 7.48
CA LYS A 190 -11.25 -1.98 7.97
C LYS A 190 -11.28 -0.56 7.43
N THR A 191 -11.23 0.42 8.34
CA THR A 191 -11.32 1.85 8.01
C THR A 191 -9.94 2.49 7.91
N THR A 192 -9.85 3.69 7.34
CA THR A 192 -8.66 4.55 7.40
C THR A 192 -8.64 5.43 8.66
N LEU A 193 -9.68 5.34 9.49
CA LEU A 193 -9.88 6.20 10.67
C LEU A 193 -9.07 5.67 11.85
N LEU A 194 -8.43 6.58 12.56
CA LEU A 194 -7.82 6.33 13.86
C LEU A 194 -8.82 6.68 14.97
N PRO A 195 -8.68 6.12 16.18
CA PRO A 195 -9.56 6.44 17.31
C PRO A 195 -9.73 7.95 17.56
N GLN A 196 -8.64 8.73 17.45
CA GLN A 196 -8.67 10.18 17.65
C GLN A 196 -9.43 10.95 16.55
N ASP A 197 -9.56 10.41 15.35
CA ASP A 197 -10.21 11.09 14.22
C ASP A 197 -11.70 11.30 14.49
N VAL A 198 -12.32 10.39 15.25
CA VAL A 198 -13.76 10.38 15.55
C VAL A 198 -14.07 10.47 17.05
N GLY A 199 -13.05 10.70 17.89
CA GLY A 199 -13.20 10.75 19.34
C GLY A 199 -13.75 9.44 19.93
N PHE A 200 -13.24 8.30 19.41
CA PHE A 200 -13.61 6.95 19.81
C PHE A 200 -13.36 6.73 21.30
N VAL A 201 -14.41 6.31 22.02
CA VAL A 201 -14.36 5.95 23.44
C VAL A 201 -15.35 4.81 23.66
N PRO A 202 -14.95 3.66 24.26
CA PRO A 202 -15.87 2.57 24.55
C PRO A 202 -17.14 3.03 25.28
N GLY A 203 -18.31 2.60 24.80
CA GLY A 203 -19.63 3.01 25.29
C GLY A 203 -20.19 4.29 24.65
N ARG A 204 -19.38 5.07 23.93
CA ARG A 204 -19.85 6.25 23.18
C ARG A 204 -20.41 5.85 21.82
N ARG A 205 -21.43 6.56 21.35
CA ARG A 205 -21.91 6.44 19.96
C ARG A 205 -21.15 7.39 19.04
N ILE A 206 -20.75 6.89 17.88
CA ILE A 206 -20.20 7.67 16.77
C ILE A 206 -21.01 7.41 15.50
N THR A 207 -20.95 8.34 14.55
CA THR A 207 -21.55 8.18 13.23
C THR A 207 -20.44 7.87 12.24
N LEU A 208 -20.62 6.81 11.45
CA LEU A 208 -19.73 6.39 10.37
C LEU A 208 -20.58 6.18 9.12
N GLY A 209 -20.48 7.09 8.15
CA GLY A 209 -21.41 7.17 7.03
C GLY A 209 -22.84 7.41 7.52
N ASP A 210 -23.78 6.56 7.12
CA ASP A 210 -25.18 6.63 7.57
C ASP A 210 -25.48 5.84 8.86
N GLN A 211 -24.47 5.16 9.43
CA GLN A 211 -24.63 4.29 10.59
C GLN A 211 -24.26 5.02 11.89
N SER A 212 -25.17 4.98 12.89
CA SER A 212 -24.86 5.40 14.26
C SER A 212 -24.57 4.16 15.10
N LEU A 213 -23.32 4.00 15.56
CA LEU A 213 -22.82 2.78 16.18
C LEU A 213 -22.20 3.05 17.55
N THR A 214 -22.36 2.11 18.48
CA THR A 214 -21.72 2.17 19.80
C THR A 214 -20.30 1.61 19.72
N CYS A 215 -19.32 2.33 20.25
CA CYS A 215 -17.92 1.91 20.29
C CYS A 215 -17.67 0.85 21.35
N TYR A 216 -16.85 -0.15 21.03
CA TYR A 216 -16.41 -1.17 21.99
C TYR A 216 -14.89 -1.39 21.89
N GLY A 217 -14.25 -1.74 23.00
CA GLY A 217 -12.80 -1.96 23.01
C GLY A 217 -12.38 -3.19 22.19
N HIS A 218 -13.17 -4.26 22.23
CA HIS A 218 -12.89 -5.51 21.53
C HIS A 218 -14.15 -6.15 20.95
N LEU A 219 -13.99 -6.98 19.92
CA LEU A 219 -15.09 -7.75 19.32
C LEU A 219 -15.90 -8.54 20.36
N LYS A 220 -15.24 -9.16 21.34
CA LYS A 220 -15.90 -9.96 22.39
C LYS A 220 -16.87 -9.14 23.27
N ASP A 221 -16.69 -7.83 23.32
CA ASP A 221 -17.50 -6.91 24.14
C ASP A 221 -18.75 -6.43 23.37
N VAL A 222 -18.77 -6.63 22.04
CA VAL A 222 -19.90 -6.29 21.17
C VAL A 222 -21.05 -7.29 21.41
N PRO A 223 -22.28 -6.83 21.69
CA PRO A 223 -23.43 -7.72 21.82
C PRO A 223 -23.69 -8.52 20.54
N LYS A 224 -24.13 -9.78 20.72
CA LYS A 224 -24.38 -10.68 19.59
C LYS A 224 -25.37 -10.08 18.59
N GLY A 225 -24.99 -10.04 17.31
CA GLY A 225 -25.79 -9.49 16.22
C GLY A 225 -25.74 -7.96 16.10
N GLU A 226 -25.05 -7.25 17.01
CA GLU A 226 -24.86 -5.81 16.89
C GLU A 226 -23.62 -5.47 16.07
N ALA A 227 -23.73 -4.36 15.35
CA ALA A 227 -22.61 -3.72 14.65
C ALA A 227 -21.91 -2.71 15.56
N ALA A 228 -20.59 -2.64 15.46
CA ALA A 228 -19.79 -1.73 16.27
C ALA A 228 -18.47 -1.36 15.58
N PRO A 229 -17.98 -0.13 15.75
CA PRO A 229 -16.58 0.18 15.60
C PRO A 229 -15.80 -0.36 16.80
N ILE A 230 -14.66 -0.98 16.51
CA ILE A 230 -13.65 -1.39 17.49
C ILE A 230 -12.28 -0.88 17.07
N GLU A 231 -11.32 -0.84 18.00
CA GLU A 231 -9.92 -0.71 17.61
C GLU A 231 -9.46 -2.01 16.94
N GLY A 232 -9.07 -1.89 15.68
CA GLY A 232 -8.79 -3.01 14.80
C GLY A 232 -7.39 -3.60 14.95
N SER A 233 -7.13 -4.58 14.09
CA SER A 233 -5.83 -5.26 14.01
C SER A 233 -4.86 -4.57 13.06
N SER A 234 -5.37 -3.82 12.07
CA SER A 234 -4.56 -3.18 11.05
C SER A 234 -4.02 -1.81 11.49
N GLY A 235 -2.92 -1.38 10.85
CA GLY A 235 -2.20 -0.16 11.21
C GLY A 235 -0.86 -0.43 11.89
N LEU A 236 -0.29 0.61 12.51
CA LEU A 236 1.01 0.52 13.20
C LEU A 236 0.83 0.39 14.72
N PRO A 237 1.87 -0.04 15.46
CA PRO A 237 1.85 -0.02 16.92
C PRO A 237 1.49 1.38 17.45
N GLY A 238 0.50 1.45 18.34
CA GLY A 238 -0.03 2.70 18.90
C GLY A 238 -0.90 3.54 17.95
N ARG A 239 -1.11 3.09 16.70
CA ARG A 239 -1.92 3.76 15.66
C ARG A 239 -2.68 2.71 14.85
N ARG A 240 -3.55 1.99 15.53
CA ARG A 240 -4.44 1.00 14.90
C ARG A 240 -5.65 1.69 14.30
N PHE A 241 -6.04 1.25 13.12
CA PHE A 241 -7.25 1.72 12.48
C PHE A 241 -8.49 1.17 13.17
N LEU A 242 -9.61 1.88 13.07
CA LEU A 242 -10.90 1.36 13.47
C LEU A 242 -11.38 0.29 12.48
N GLU A 243 -12.09 -0.70 12.99
CA GLU A 243 -12.77 -1.74 12.22
C GLU A 243 -14.25 -1.74 12.56
N ILE A 244 -15.11 -1.81 11.55
CA ILE A 244 -16.54 -2.06 11.74
C ILE A 244 -16.75 -3.57 11.70
N VAL A 245 -17.31 -4.10 12.79
CA VAL A 245 -17.55 -5.54 12.98
C VAL A 245 -19.00 -5.80 13.33
N VAL A 246 -19.45 -7.03 13.12
CA VAL A 246 -20.74 -7.53 13.64
C VAL A 246 -20.48 -8.80 14.44
N GLN A 247 -20.86 -8.84 15.72
CA GLN A 247 -20.60 -10.02 16.54
C GLN A 247 -21.41 -11.22 16.06
N GLY A 248 -20.72 -12.22 15.51
CA GLY A 248 -21.35 -13.40 14.90
C GLY A 248 -22.01 -13.13 13.55
N GLY A 249 -21.66 -12.04 12.87
CA GLY A 249 -22.15 -11.67 11.54
C GLY A 249 -21.06 -11.05 10.67
N ARG A 250 -21.48 -10.31 9.63
CA ARG A 250 -20.60 -9.67 8.65
C ARG A 250 -20.96 -8.18 8.56
N ALA A 251 -19.98 -7.28 8.71
CA ALA A 251 -20.24 -5.84 8.63
C ALA A 251 -20.49 -5.35 7.19
N GLU A 252 -19.93 -6.02 6.18
CA GLU A 252 -20.18 -5.70 4.77
C GLU A 252 -21.66 -5.81 4.37
N GLU A 253 -22.44 -6.66 5.07
CA GLU A 253 -23.89 -6.81 4.85
C GLU A 253 -24.69 -5.55 5.22
N LEU A 254 -24.05 -4.59 5.92
CA LEU A 254 -24.62 -3.27 6.22
C LEU A 254 -24.51 -2.28 5.04
N GLY A 255 -23.92 -2.71 3.91
CA GLY A 255 -23.73 -1.87 2.72
C GLY A 255 -22.36 -1.20 2.63
N PHE A 256 -21.45 -1.50 3.57
CA PHE A 256 -20.07 -1.07 3.49
C PHE A 256 -19.30 -1.89 2.45
N SER A 257 -18.49 -1.20 1.65
CA SER A 257 -17.60 -1.79 0.67
C SER A 257 -16.30 -0.99 0.61
N VAL A 258 -15.25 -1.53 -0.01
CA VAL A 258 -14.01 -0.79 -0.24
C VAL A 258 -14.32 0.53 -0.96
N GLY A 259 -13.82 1.65 -0.42
CA GLY A 259 -14.08 2.99 -0.92
C GLY A 259 -15.35 3.65 -0.36
N SER A 260 -16.18 2.96 0.43
CA SER A 260 -17.30 3.59 1.13
C SER A 260 -16.78 4.70 2.05
N GLU A 261 -17.24 5.93 1.83
CA GLU A 261 -16.95 7.10 2.65
C GLU A 261 -17.65 7.01 4.02
N LEU A 262 -17.00 7.55 5.05
CA LEU A 262 -17.44 7.46 6.46
C LEU A 262 -17.69 8.81 7.13
N GLU A 263 -17.53 9.92 6.38
CA GLU A 263 -17.87 11.29 6.80
C GLU A 263 -19.29 11.70 6.40
#